data_AF-A0A9E4H375-F1
#
_entry.id   AF-A0A9E4H375-F1
#
_cell.length_a   1.000
_cell.length_b   1.000
_cell.length_c   1.000
_cell.angle_alpha   90.00
_cell.angle_beta   90.00
_cell.angle_gamma   90.00
#
_symmetry.space_group_name_H-M   'P 1'
#
loop_
_entity.id
_entity.type
_entity.pdbx_description
1 polymer ?
#
loop_
_entity_poly.entity_id
_entity_poly.type
_entity_poly.pdbx_seq_one_letter_code
_entity_poly.pdbx_strand_id
1 'polypeptide(L)' 'MAFKASEIQSSPKSTLIHDLSDREREVLRLIAMGRSTKMLADELNISVGTAETHRHSIMKKLKVSNVAGMVRIAVKAGLV' A
#
# COMPACT_ATOMS: atom_id res chain seq x y z
N MET A 1 28.30 -24.94 21.91
CA MET A 1 27.34 -25.90 21.32
C MET A 1 26.16 -25.12 20.80
N ALA A 2 25.81 -25.35 19.53
CA ALA A 2 24.98 -24.50 18.69
C ALA A 2 23.49 -24.85 18.79
N PHE A 3 22.62 -23.84 18.89
CA PHE A 3 21.22 -23.92 18.50
C PHE A 3 20.85 -22.64 17.76
N LYS A 4 20.96 -22.72 16.44
CA LYS A 4 20.48 -21.73 15.47
C LYS A 4 19.18 -22.30 14.89
N ALA A 5 18.04 -21.65 15.11
CA ALA A 5 16.86 -21.87 14.28
C ALA A 5 15.84 -20.72 14.44
N SER A 6 15.53 -20.12 13.30
CA SER A 6 14.43 -19.19 13.00
C SER A 6 14.58 -17.74 13.45
N GLU A 7 15.55 -17.06 12.84
CA GLU A 7 15.28 -15.74 12.27
C GLU A 7 13.94 -15.80 11.51
N ILE A 8 12.89 -15.23 12.10
CA ILE A 8 11.59 -15.04 11.44
C ILE A 8 11.79 -14.06 10.30
N GLN A 9 12.05 -14.62 9.13
CA GLN A 9 12.30 -13.94 7.88
C GLN A 9 10.99 -13.42 7.27
N SER A 10 10.33 -12.48 7.93
CA SER A 10 9.13 -11.83 7.39
C SER A 10 9.50 -10.53 6.67
N SER A 11 10.11 -10.69 5.49
CA SER A 11 10.22 -9.73 4.36
C SER A 11 10.50 -8.23 4.66
N PRO A 12 11.57 -7.62 4.11
CA PRO A 12 11.89 -6.18 4.26
C PRO A 12 10.89 -5.20 3.58
N LYS A 13 9.67 -5.63 3.27
CA LYS A 13 8.66 -4.85 2.53
C LYS A 13 7.72 -4.02 3.43
N SER A 14 7.64 -4.33 4.72
CA SER A 14 6.89 -3.53 5.71
C SER A 14 7.45 -2.10 5.86
N THR A 15 8.71 -1.88 5.49
CA THR A 15 9.32 -0.54 5.51
C THR A 15 8.81 0.36 4.38
N LEU A 16 8.33 -0.18 3.25
CA LEU A 16 7.90 0.63 2.09
C LEU A 16 6.64 1.44 2.36
N ILE A 17 5.77 0.94 3.24
CA ILE A 17 4.56 1.63 3.69
C ILE A 17 4.85 2.70 4.76
N HIS A 18 6.00 2.63 5.43
CA HIS A 18 6.45 3.67 6.36
C HIS A 18 6.82 4.98 5.64
N ASP A 19 7.19 4.91 4.36
CA ASP A 19 7.54 6.07 3.52
C ASP A 19 6.29 6.80 2.95
N LEU A 20 5.11 6.21 3.13
CA LEU A 20 3.85 6.78 2.71
C LEU A 20 3.32 7.71 3.79
N SER A 21 2.88 8.90 3.34
CA SER A 21 2.13 9.82 4.18
C SER A 21 0.81 9.17 4.63
N ASP A 22 0.23 9.63 5.74
CA ASP A 22 -0.97 9.01 6.31
C ASP A 22 -2.13 8.95 5.30
N ARG A 23 -2.29 9.99 4.49
CA ARG A 23 -3.25 10.02 3.36
C ARG A 23 -2.96 8.96 2.30
N GLU A 24 -1.70 8.74 1.98
CA GLU A 24 -1.31 7.73 0.99
C GLU A 24 -1.51 6.30 1.52
N ARG A 25 -1.28 6.08 2.82
CA ARG A 25 -1.61 4.82 3.50
C ARG A 25 -3.11 4.55 3.50
N GLU A 26 -3.91 5.58 3.74
CA GLU A 26 -5.37 5.49 3.68
C GLU A 26 -5.85 5.14 2.27
N VAL A 27 -5.29 5.81 1.25
CA VAL A 27 -5.54 5.46 -0.16
C VAL A 27 -5.23 3.99 -0.42
N LEU A 28 -4.04 3.55 -0.04
CA LEU A 28 -3.56 2.18 -0.26
C LEU A 28 -4.47 1.16 0.44
N ARG A 29 -4.92 1.45 1.66
CA ARG A 29 -5.82 0.59 2.44
C ARG A 29 -7.16 0.39 1.75
N LEU A 30 -7.76 1.47 1.24
CA LEU A 30 -9.03 1.39 0.53
C LEU A 30 -8.92 0.61 -0.78
N ILE A 31 -7.82 0.80 -1.52
CA ILE A 31 -7.51 -0.01 -2.71
C ILE A 31 -7.41 -1.49 -2.32
N ALA A 32 -6.74 -1.80 -1.20
CA ALA A 32 -6.55 -3.16 -0.73
C ALA A 32 -7.86 -3.84 -0.29
N MET A 33 -8.82 -3.06 0.21
CA MET A 33 -10.18 -3.51 0.50
C MET A 33 -11.05 -3.72 -0.76
N GLY A 34 -10.51 -3.45 -1.95
CA GLY A 34 -11.24 -3.59 -3.21
C GLY A 34 -12.15 -2.39 -3.54
N ARG A 35 -11.97 -1.24 -2.88
CA ARG A 35 -12.71 -0.02 -3.24
C ARG A 35 -12.25 0.47 -4.61
N SER A 36 -13.22 0.79 -5.47
CA SER A 36 -12.94 1.40 -6.77
C SER A 36 -12.37 2.81 -6.59
N THR A 37 -11.58 3.28 -7.55
CA THR A 37 -10.98 4.64 -7.56
C THR A 37 -12.02 5.74 -7.32
N LYS A 38 -13.26 5.52 -7.77
CA LYS A 38 -14.38 6.45 -7.60
C LYS A 38 -14.89 6.52 -6.15
N MET A 39 -15.00 5.38 -5.46
CA MET A 39 -15.33 5.33 -4.03
C MET A 39 -14.20 5.93 -3.19
N LEU A 40 -12.96 5.65 -3.58
CA LEU A 40 -11.79 6.22 -2.93
C LEU A 40 -11.74 7.74 -3.01
N ALA A 41 -12.07 8.27 -4.18
CA ALA A 41 -12.19 9.69 -4.43
C ALA A 41 -13.28 10.31 -3.55
N ASP A 42 -14.45 9.67 -3.48
CA ASP A 42 -15.57 10.09 -2.63
C ASP A 42 -15.20 10.09 -1.14
N GLU A 43 -14.61 9.01 -0.64
CA GLU A 43 -14.27 8.82 0.78
C GLU A 43 -13.16 9.78 1.25
N LEU A 44 -12.21 10.11 0.37
CA LEU A 44 -11.14 11.08 0.65
C LEU A 44 -11.53 12.51 0.31
N ASN A 45 -12.75 12.75 -0.19
CA ASN A 45 -13.24 14.06 -0.66
C ASN A 45 -12.33 14.70 -1.73
N ILE A 46 -11.83 13.88 -2.66
CA ILE A 46 -10.96 14.31 -3.77
C ILE A 46 -11.57 13.91 -5.11
N SER A 47 -11.15 14.57 -6.19
CA SER A 47 -11.55 14.16 -7.54
C SER A 47 -10.91 12.83 -7.94
N VAL A 48 -11.58 12.07 -8.82
CA VAL A 48 -11.05 10.80 -9.36
C VAL A 48 -9.66 11.00 -9.98
N GLY A 49 -9.44 12.08 -10.73
CA GLY A 49 -8.12 12.41 -11.29
C GLY A 49 -7.05 12.67 -10.22
N THR A 50 -7.44 13.23 -9.07
CA THR A 50 -6.54 13.41 -7.91
C THR A 50 -6.23 12.07 -7.25
N ALA A 51 -7.22 11.17 -7.13
CA ALA A 51 -7.00 9.80 -6.64
C ALA A 51 -6.06 9.00 -7.55
N GLU A 52 -6.14 9.18 -8.87
CA GLU A 52 -5.18 8.62 -9.83
C GLU A 52 -3.78 9.20 -9.67
N THR A 53 -3.68 10.50 -9.41
CA THR A 53 -2.40 11.17 -9.12
C THR A 53 -1.77 10.62 -7.84
N HIS A 54 -2.54 10.49 -6.77
CA HIS A 54 -2.09 9.83 -5.54
C HIS A 54 -1.64 8.39 -5.79
N ARG A 55 -2.42 7.61 -6.56
CA ARG A 55 -2.00 6.26 -6.98
C ARG A 55 -0.67 6.28 -7.70
N HIS A 56 -0.42 7.23 -8.59
CA HIS A 56 0.84 7.32 -9.32
C HIS A 56 2.02 7.66 -8.40
N SER A 57 1.84 8.58 -7.46
CA SER A 57 2.84 8.91 -6.43
C SER A 57 3.14 7.70 -5.53
N ILE A 58 2.09 7.02 -5.07
CA ILE A 58 2.17 5.80 -4.26
C ILE A 58 2.91 4.70 -5.05
N MET A 59 2.55 4.48 -6.31
CA MET A 59 3.21 3.52 -7.20
C MET A 59 4.70 3.81 -7.38
N LYS A 60 5.08 5.09 -7.56
CA LYS A 60 6.49 5.51 -7.63
C LYS A 60 7.23 5.24 -6.32
N LYS A 61 6.63 5.57 -5.17
CA LYS A 61 7.23 5.34 -3.83
C LYS A 61 7.42 3.85 -3.54
N LEU A 62 6.40 3.04 -3.79
CA LEU A 62 6.41 1.59 -3.57
C LEU A 62 7.15 0.81 -4.67
N LYS A 63 7.58 1.48 -5.75
CA LYS A 63 8.17 0.88 -6.96
C LYS A 63 7.30 -0.25 -7.54
N VAL A 64 6.00 -0.02 -7.60
CA VAL A 64 5.02 -0.98 -8.17
C VAL A 64 4.39 -0.42 -9.43
N SER A 65 4.23 -1.28 -10.43
CA SER A 65 3.73 -0.87 -11.76
C SER A 65 2.22 -1.04 -11.92
N ASN A 66 1.54 -1.67 -10.95
CA ASN A 66 0.12 -1.99 -11.07
C ASN A 66 -0.61 -1.94 -9.72
N VAL A 67 -1.93 -1.80 -9.81
CA VAL A 67 -2.84 -1.81 -8.65
C VAL A 67 -2.77 -3.12 -7.90
N ALA A 68 -2.73 -4.25 -8.62
CA ALA A 68 -2.58 -5.56 -8.01
C ALA A 68 -1.30 -5.65 -7.15
N GLY A 69 -0.22 -5.00 -7.58
CA GLY A 69 1.02 -4.86 -6.82
C GLY A 69 0.83 -4.05 -5.55
N MET A 70 0.16 -2.90 -5.64
CA MET A 70 -0.22 -2.10 -4.46
C MET A 70 -1.05 -2.91 -3.46
N VAL A 71 -2.09 -3.61 -3.92
CA VAL A 71 -2.96 -4.47 -3.09
C VAL A 71 -2.12 -5.56 -2.41
N ARG A 72 -1.26 -6.25 -3.18
CA ARG A 72 -0.38 -7.29 -2.63
C ARG A 72 0.57 -6.74 -1.57
N ILE A 73 1.08 -5.52 -1.73
CA ILE A 73 1.92 -4.90 -0.72
C ILE A 73 1.09 -4.58 0.52
N ALA A 74 -0.09 -3.98 0.36
CA ALA A 74 -0.97 -3.63 1.47
C ALA A 74 -1.38 -4.87 2.31
N VAL A 75 -1.73 -5.97 1.64
CA VAL A 75 -2.04 -7.24 2.30
C VAL A 75 -0.79 -7.82 2.99
N LYS A 76 0.38 -7.82 2.33
CA LYS A 76 1.64 -8.27 2.96
C LYS A 76 2.06 -7.41 4.15
N ALA A 77 1.66 -6.15 4.14
CA ALA A 77 1.91 -5.19 5.19
C ALA A 77 0.98 -5.32 6.39
N GLY A 78 -0.11 -6.10 6.29
CA GLY A 78 -1.11 -6.20 7.36
C GLY A 78 -1.97 -4.95 7.49
N LEU A 79 -2.17 -4.19 6.40
CA LEU A 79 -3.12 -3.06 6.36
C LEU A 79 -4.59 -3.51 6.27
N VAL A 80 -4.81 -4.80 5.99
CA VAL A 80 -6.12 -5.48 5.90
C VAL A 80 -6.06 -6.80 6.66
#